data_AF-A0A3B8PHT7-F1
#
_entry.id   AF-A0A3B8PHT7-F1
#
_cell.length_a   1.000
_cell.length_b   1.000
_cell.length_c   1.000
_cell.angle_alpha   90.00
_cell.angle_beta   90.00
_cell.angle_gamma   90.00
#
_symmetry.space_group_name_H-M   'P 1'
#
loop_
_entity.id
_entity.type
_entity.pdbx_description
1 polymer ?
#
loop_
_entity_poly.entity_id
_entity_poly.type
_entity_poly.pdbx_seq_one_letter_code
_entity_poly.pdbx_strand_id
1 'polypeptide(L)' 'SKVAAKNGRVGKLLTAKSTHEKIVEELYLATLARRPSAEEQAACREFLSASPSPKECYEDLLWALLNSKQFLFVH' A
#
# COMPACT_ATOMS: atom_id res chain seq x y z
N SER A 1 7.92 12.30 14.49
CA SER A 1 8.10 11.24 13.48
C SER A 1 7.35 11.61 12.21
N LYS A 2 8.09 11.95 11.13
CA LYS A 2 7.60 12.67 9.94
C LYS A 2 7.08 11.77 8.80
N VAL A 3 6.54 10.59 9.12
CA VAL A 3 5.82 9.75 8.14
C VAL A 3 4.32 9.68 8.48
N ALA A 4 3.83 10.54 9.38
CA ALA A 4 2.41 10.80 9.53
C ALA A 4 2.05 12.00 8.65
N ALA A 5 1.95 11.80 7.34
CA ALA A 5 1.24 12.77 6.53
C ALA A 5 -0.21 12.76 7.03
N LYS A 6 -0.57 13.72 7.88
CA LYS A 6 -1.92 13.91 8.46
C LYS A 6 -3.03 14.08 7.39
N ASN A 7 -2.65 14.13 6.10
CA ASN A 7 -3.49 14.14 4.89
C ASN A 7 -3.13 12.99 3.92
N GLY A 8 -2.62 11.86 4.43
CA GLY A 8 -2.15 10.74 3.61
C GLY A 8 -3.22 10.24 2.65
N ARG A 9 -2.86 10.01 1.39
CA ARG A 9 -3.75 9.45 0.35
C ARG A 9 -4.53 8.24 0.86
N VAL A 10 -3.89 7.39 1.68
CA VAL A 10 -4.49 6.25 2.37
C VAL A 10 -5.76 6.64 3.15
N GLY A 11 -5.69 7.69 3.98
CA GLY A 11 -6.84 8.16 4.76
C GLY A 11 -8.01 8.64 3.90
N LYS A 12 -7.72 9.31 2.78
CA LYS A 12 -8.74 9.74 1.79
C LYS A 12 -9.35 8.55 1.03
N LEU A 13 -8.54 7.58 0.65
CA LEU A 13 -8.98 6.39 -0.08
C LEU A 13 -9.82 5.45 0.81
N LEU A 14 -9.46 5.34 2.10
CA LEU A 14 -10.23 4.63 3.12
C LEU A 14 -11.58 5.30 3.41
N THR A 15 -11.61 6.63 3.56
CA THR A 15 -12.86 7.37 3.76
C THR A 15 -13.76 7.36 2.52
N ALA A 16 -13.18 7.26 1.33
CA ALA A 16 -13.91 7.08 0.08
C ALA A 16 -14.50 5.67 -0.14
N LYS A 17 -14.36 4.74 0.83
CA LYS A 17 -14.78 3.32 0.71
C LYS A 17 -14.28 2.66 -0.59
N SER A 18 -13.07 3.00 -1.02
CA SER A 18 -12.48 2.38 -2.21
C SER A 18 -12.19 0.89 -1.94
N THR A 19 -12.32 0.04 -2.97
CA THR A 19 -11.94 -1.37 -2.87
C THR A 19 -10.45 -1.51 -2.59
N HIS A 20 -10.06 -2.55 -1.86
CA HIS A 20 -8.66 -2.83 -1.52
C HIS A 20 -7.74 -2.75 -2.75
N GLU A 21 -8.15 -3.35 -3.87
CA GLU A 21 -7.41 -3.34 -5.13
C GLU A 21 -7.16 -1.92 -5.67
N LYS A 22 -8.15 -1.03 -5.57
CA LYS A 22 -7.97 0.39 -5.96
C LYS A 22 -7.01 1.12 -5.03
N ILE A 23 -7.06 0.83 -3.73
CA ILE A 23 -6.17 1.46 -2.75
C ILE A 23 -4.72 1.03 -3.04
N VAL A 24 -4.49 -0.26 -3.26
CA VAL A 24 -3.17 -0.80 -3.62
C VAL A 24 -2.70 -0.24 -4.97
N GLU A 25 -3.57 -0.19 -5.98
CA GLU A 25 -3.22 0.38 -7.29
C GLU A 25 -2.78 1.85 -7.17
N GLU A 26 -3.54 2.67 -6.44
CA GLU A 26 -3.19 4.07 -6.20
C GLU A 26 -1.87 4.22 -5.43
N LEU A 27 -1.59 3.35 -4.45
CA LEU A 27 -0.33 3.36 -3.70
C LEU A 27 0.87 3.00 -4.59
N TYR A 28 0.71 2.01 -5.46
CA TYR A 28 1.71 1.60 -6.43
C TYR A 28 1.95 2.69 -7.48
N LEU A 29 0.89 3.29 -8.03
CA LEU A 29 1.00 4.41 -8.95
C LEU A 29 1.66 5.63 -8.29
N ALA A 30 1.34 5.91 -7.03
CA ALA A 30 1.92 7.03 -6.29
C ALA A 30 3.41 6.85 -5.94
N THR A 31 3.89 5.61 -5.80
CA THR A 31 5.27 5.31 -5.35
C THR A 31 6.20 4.88 -6.47
N LEU A 32 5.71 3.99 -7.35
CA LEU A 32 6.46 3.34 -8.41
C LEU A 32 5.99 3.76 -9.81
N ALA A 33 4.95 4.62 -9.90
CA ALA A 33 4.36 5.07 -11.18
C ALA A 33 3.95 3.90 -12.11
N ARG A 34 3.66 2.73 -11.54
CA ARG A 34 3.20 1.53 -12.24
C ARG A 34 2.03 0.91 -11.50
N ARG A 35 1.24 0.08 -12.19
CA ARG A 35 0.24 -0.77 -11.53
C ARG A 35 0.91 -1.98 -10.87
N PRO A 36 0.34 -2.50 -9.76
CA PRO A 36 0.76 -3.76 -9.20
C PRO A 36 0.44 -4.90 -10.17
N SER A 37 1.28 -5.93 -10.16
CA SER A 37 1.00 -7.20 -10.84
C SER A 37 -0.04 -8.03 -10.06
N ALA A 38 -0.58 -9.08 -10.69
CA ALA A 38 -1.57 -9.96 -10.05
C ALA A 38 -1.01 -10.65 -8.79
N GLU A 39 0.26 -11.04 -8.81
CA GLU A 39 0.97 -11.64 -7.67
C GLU A 39 1.13 -10.63 -6.53
N GLU A 40 1.51 -9.38 -6.84
CA GLU A 40 1.62 -8.31 -5.85
C GLU A 40 0.27 -7.94 -5.24
N GLN A 41 -0.81 -7.93 -6.02
CA GLN A 41 -2.16 -7.73 -5.50
C GLN A 41 -2.59 -8.86 -4.56
N ALA A 42 -2.28 -10.11 -4.90
CA ALA A 42 -2.58 -11.25 -4.04
C ALA A 42 -1.80 -11.15 -2.71
N ALA A 43 -0.50 -10.82 -2.77
CA ALA A 43 0.32 -10.61 -1.58
C ALA A 43 -0.21 -9.46 -0.70
N CYS A 44 -0.61 -8.34 -1.30
CA CYS A 44 -1.21 -7.21 -0.57
C CYS A 44 -2.53 -7.59 0.10
N ARG A 45 -3.33 -8.45 -0.53
CA ARG A 45 -4.59 -8.95 0.02
C ARG A 45 -4.35 -9.85 1.22
N GLU A 46 -3.37 -10.74 1.16
CA GLU A 46 -2.96 -11.55 2.31
C GLU A 46 -2.42 -10.67 3.45
N PHE A 47 -1.63 -9.66 3.13
CA PHE A 47 -1.10 -8.70 4.10
C PHE A 47 -2.21 -7.91 4.81
N LEU A 48 -3.27 -7.54 4.08
CA LEU A 48 -4.47 -6.92 4.65
C LEU A 48 -5.21 -7.88 5.57
N SER A 49 -5.38 -9.15 5.18
CA SER A 49 -6.02 -10.17 6.00
C SER A 49 -5.25 -10.48 7.29
N ALA A 50 -3.92 -10.37 7.26
CA ALA A 50 -3.06 -10.54 8.43
C ALA A 50 -3.00 -9.30 9.34
N SER A 51 -3.44 -8.13 8.85
CA SER A 51 -3.34 -6.86 9.58
C SER A 51 -4.58 -6.55 10.43
N PRO A 52 -4.40 -6.02 11.64
CA PRO A 52 -5.50 -5.69 12.55
C PRO A 52 -6.27 -4.43 12.12
N SER A 53 -5.64 -3.52 11.37
CA SER A 53 -6.30 -2.34 10.81
C SER A 53 -5.93 -2.12 9.34
N PRO A 54 -6.91 -1.86 8.45
CA PRO A 54 -6.64 -1.55 7.05
C PRO A 54 -5.72 -0.33 6.90
N LYS A 55 -5.86 0.63 7.81
CA LYS A 55 -5.08 1.86 7.78
C LYS A 55 -3.60 1.61 8.05
N GLU A 56 -3.26 0.88 9.11
CA GLU A 56 -1.86 0.49 9.36
C GLU A 56 -1.33 -0.33 8.21
N CYS A 57 -2.08 -1.32 7.71
CA CYS A 57 -1.66 -2.15 6.59
C CYS A 57 -1.20 -1.31 5.38
N TYR A 58 -1.98 -0.29 4.99
CA TYR A 58 -1.63 0.55 3.85
C TYR A 58 -0.52 1.56 4.15
N GLU A 59 -0.40 2.02 5.39
CA GLU A 59 0.73 2.87 5.82
C GLU A 59 2.03 2.06 5.83
N ASP A 60 2.01 0.83 6.32
CA ASP A 60 3.11 -0.13 6.25
C ASP A 60 3.43 -0.51 4.81
N LEU A 61 2.42 -0.80 3.96
CA LEU A 61 2.63 -1.07 2.55
C LEU A 61 3.29 0.12 1.84
N LEU A 62 2.84 1.34 2.12
CA LEU A 62 3.44 2.56 1.56
C LEU A 62 4.90 2.71 2.02
N TRP A 63 5.17 2.47 3.30
CA TRP A 63 6.52 2.49 3.85
C TRP A 63 7.39 1.40 3.23
N ALA A 64 6.85 0.19 3.08
CA ALA A 64 7.50 -0.93 2.41
C ALA A 64 7.78 -0.60 0.95
N LEU A 65 6.86 -0.02 0.18
CA LEU A 65 7.08 0.38 -1.22
C LEU A 65 8.15 1.46 -1.38
N LEU A 66 8.20 2.41 -0.44
CA LEU A 66 9.24 3.44 -0.41
C LEU A 66 10.64 2.86 -0.11
N ASN A 67 10.70 1.84 0.76
CA ASN A 67 11.96 1.17 1.13
C ASN A 67 12.32 -0.02 0.21
N SER A 68 11.35 -0.64 -0.46
CA SER A 68 11.49 -1.90 -1.22
C SER A 68 12.07 -1.73 -2.61
N LYS A 69 12.53 -0.53 -3.01
CA LYS A 69 13.38 -0.38 -4.20
C LYS A 69 14.62 -1.30 -4.17
N GLN A 70 14.96 -1.86 -3.01
CA GLN A 70 16.03 -2.85 -2.82
C GLN A 70 15.55 -4.28 -2.47
N PHE A 71 14.25 -4.49 -2.17
CA PHE A 71 13.78 -5.78 -1.61
C PHE A 71 13.01 -6.65 -2.62
N LEU A 72 12.37 -6.07 -3.65
CA LEU A 72 11.65 -6.84 -4.68
C LEU A 72 12.56 -7.59 -5.67
N PHE A 73 13.88 -7.39 -5.62
CA PHE A 73 14.85 -8.13 -6.44
C PHE A 73 15.69 -9.15 -5.64
N VAL A 74 15.34 -9.44 -4.38
CA VAL A 74 16.00 -10.50 -3.60
C VAL A 74 15.15 -11.77 -3.62
N HIS A 75 15.04 -12.38 -4.80
CA HIS A 75 15.01 -13.85 -4.95
C HIS A 75 15.55 -14.22 -6.34
#